data_AF-A0A933R351-F1
#
_entry.id   AF-A0A933R351-F1
#
_cell.length_a   1.000
_cell.length_b   1.000
_cell.length_c   1.000
_cell.angle_alpha   90.00
_cell.angle_beta   90.00
_cell.angle_gamma   90.00
#
_symmetry.space_group_name_H-M   'P 1'
#
loop_
_entity.id
_entity.type
_entity.pdbx_description
1 polymer ?
#
loop_
_entity_poly.entity_id
_entity_poly.type
_entity_poly.pdbx_seq_one_letter_code
_entity_poly.pdbx_strand_id
1 'polypeptide(L)' 'MKPFAEAVAKMKKDEITKKPVKTQFGWHVIQLEDTRKTAPPTFDSVKEQLQMFAQNQRVEAYIGDLRKGAKIDVKKAAAK' A
#
# COMPACT_ATOMS: atom_id res chain seq x y z
N MET A 1 3.73 -4.90 -1.37
CA MET A 1 3.37 -5.90 -0.33
C MET A 1 1.91 -6.34 -0.33
N LYS A 2 0.98 -5.66 -1.01
CA LYS A 2 -0.46 -6.06 -1.09
C LYS A 2 -0.73 -7.56 -1.31
N PRO A 3 -0.05 -8.26 -2.25
CA PRO A 3 -0.33 -9.69 -2.51
C PRO A 3 -0.05 -10.61 -1.32
N PHE A 4 0.96 -10.28 -0.51
CA PHE A 4 1.33 -11.06 0.67
C PHE A 4 0.32 -10.83 1.81
N ALA A 5 -0.01 -9.57 2.09
CA ALA A 5 -0.96 -9.21 3.14
C ALA A 5 -2.36 -9.78 2.87
N GLU A 6 -2.81 -9.76 1.61
CA GLU A 6 -4.11 -10.35 1.22
C GLU A 6 -4.14 -11.86 1.33
N ALA A 7 -3.03 -12.56 1.04
CA ALA A 7 -2.94 -14.00 1.20
C ALA A 7 -3.02 -14.39 2.68
N VAL A 8 -2.24 -13.74 3.54
CA VAL A 8 -2.24 -13.98 5.00
C VAL A 8 -3.60 -13.68 5.62
N ALA A 9 -4.26 -12.59 5.22
CA ALA A 9 -5.56 -12.19 5.78
C ALA A 9 -6.68 -13.21 5.52
N LYS A 10 -6.53 -14.10 4.53
CA LYS A 10 -7.51 -15.16 4.19
C LYS A 10 -7.16 -16.52 4.79
N MET A 11 -5.98 -16.67 5.40
CA MET A 11 -5.49 -17.92 5.97
C MET A 11 -5.96 -18.07 7.43
N LYS A 12 -6.08 -19.31 7.89
CA LYS A 12 -6.30 -19.63 9.29
C LYS A 12 -4.95 -19.80 10.02
N LYS A 13 -4.99 -19.69 11.34
CA LYS A 13 -3.85 -20.02 12.20
C LYS A 13 -3.41 -21.47 11.91
N ASP A 14 -2.10 -21.66 11.85
CA ASP A 14 -1.37 -22.89 11.49
C ASP A 14 -1.57 -23.38 10.05
N GLU A 15 -2.15 -22.56 9.16
CA GLU A 15 -2.36 -22.91 7.75
C GLU A 15 -1.12 -22.56 6.89
N ILE A 16 -0.83 -23.41 5.90
CA ILE A 16 0.20 -23.19 4.88
C ILE A 16 -0.47 -22.95 3.53
N THR A 17 0.02 -21.98 2.76
CA THR A 17 -0.46 -21.72 1.40
C THR A 17 -0.23 -22.92 0.49
N LYS A 18 -1.31 -23.50 -0.03
CA LYS A 18 -1.26 -24.60 -1.02
C LYS A 18 -0.72 -24.19 -2.39
N LYS A 19 -0.80 -22.89 -2.72
CA LYS A 19 -0.29 -22.31 -3.96
C LYS A 19 0.71 -21.21 -3.61
N PRO A 20 1.89 -21.15 -4.27
CA PRO A 20 2.86 -20.11 -4.01
C PRO A 20 2.32 -18.73 -4.40
N VAL A 21 2.58 -17.72 -3.58
CA VAL A 21 2.12 -16.34 -3.74
C VAL A 21 3.17 -15.53 -4.49
N LYS A 22 2.82 -15.00 -5.66
CA LYS A 22 3.70 -14.11 -6.43
C LYS A 22 3.69 -12.71 -5.82
N THR A 23 4.86 -12.22 -5.44
CA THR A 23 5.09 -10.84 -4.99
C THR A 23 6.12 -10.17 -5.91
N GLN A 24 6.37 -8.87 -5.69
CA GLN A 24 7.42 -8.14 -6.40
C GLN A 24 8.83 -8.74 -6.21
N PHE A 25 9.01 -9.61 -5.20
CA PHE A 25 10.28 -10.26 -4.88
C PHE A 25 10.33 -11.74 -5.34
N GLY A 26 9.34 -12.20 -6.11
CA GLY A 26 9.27 -13.60 -6.60
C GLY A 26 8.16 -14.41 -5.94
N TRP A 27 8.38 -15.71 -5.73
CA TRP A 27 7.38 -16.65 -5.23
C TRP A 27 7.58 -16.95 -3.75
N HIS A 28 6.51 -16.84 -2.96
CA HIS A 28 6.52 -17.03 -1.51
C HIS A 28 5.59 -18.17 -1.12
N VAL A 29 6.05 -19.08 -0.26
CA VAL A 29 5.21 -20.02 0.47
C VAL A 29 5.04 -19.46 1.88
N ILE A 30 3.80 -19.32 2.32
CA ILE A 30 3.44 -18.61 3.55
C ILE A 30 2.84 -19.61 4.53
N GLN A 31 3.30 -19.59 5.77
CA GLN A 31 2.70 -20.29 6.90
C GLN A 31 2.28 -19.25 7.93
N LEU A 32 1.02 -19.31 8.38
CA LEU A 32 0.49 -18.39 9.39
C LEU A 32 0.59 -19.04 10.76
N GLU A 33 1.63 -18.75 11.54
CA GLU A 33 1.80 -19.36 12.88
C GLU A 33 0.85 -18.78 13.93
N ASP A 34 0.57 -17.48 13.89
CA ASP A 34 -0.32 -16.85 14.86
C ASP A 34 -0.98 -15.59 14.30
N THR A 35 -2.17 -15.26 14.80
CA THR A 35 -2.85 -14.01 14.47
C THR A 35 -3.14 -13.26 15.75
N ARG A 36 -2.52 -12.10 15.89
CA ARG A 36 -2.81 -11.19 16.99
C ARG A 36 -3.89 -10.21 16.55
N LYS A 37 -4.98 -10.13 17.31
CA LYS A 37 -5.99 -9.08 17.14
C LYS A 37 -5.46 -7.82 17.79
N THR A 38 -4.70 -7.03 17.04
CA THR A 38 -4.42 -5.66 17.45
C THR A 38 -5.71 -4.87 17.29
N ALA A 39 -6.20 -4.25 18.36
CA ALA A 39 -7.34 -3.34 18.23
C ALA A 39 -6.92 -2.21 17.26
N PRO A 40 -7.70 -1.93 16.20
CA PRO A 40 -7.41 -0.80 15.36
C PRO A 40 -7.43 0.47 16.24
N PRO A 41 -6.50 1.41 16.02
CA PRO A 41 -6.50 2.67 16.75
C PRO A 41 -7.86 3.37 16.58
N THR A 42 -8.30 4.07 17.62
CA THR A 42 -9.58 4.79 17.59
C THR A 42 -9.56 5.85 16.49
N PHE A 43 -10.72 6.20 15.95
CA PHE A 43 -10.81 7.22 14.91
C PHE A 43 -10.16 8.54 15.36
N ASP A 44 -10.38 8.94 16.61
CA ASP A 44 -9.81 10.16 17.17
C ASP A 44 -8.28 10.16 17.20
N SER A 45 -7.63 9.01 17.43
CA SER A 45 -6.16 8.95 17.47
C SER A 45 -5.51 8.97 16.09
N VAL A 46 -6.25 8.61 15.03
CA VAL A 46 -5.76 8.66 13.64
C VAL A 46 -6.34 9.82 12.83
N LYS A 47 -7.27 10.60 13.39
CA LYS A 47 -7.99 11.65 12.68
C LYS A 47 -7.05 12.69 12.07
N GLU A 48 -6.08 13.17 12.85
CA GLU A 48 -5.11 14.16 12.37
C GLU A 48 -4.24 13.59 11.24
N GLN A 49 -3.78 12.34 11.39
CA GLN A 49 -2.99 11.66 10.36
C GLN A 49 -3.80 11.45 9.06
N LEU A 50 -5.07 11.06 9.17
CA LEU A 50 -5.98 10.90 8.03
C LEU A 50 -6.28 12.24 7.35
N GLN A 51 -6.44 13.32 8.11
CA GLN A 51 -6.63 14.67 7.57
C GLN A 51 -5.41 15.13 6.77
N MET A 52 -4.19 14.96 7.32
CA MET A 52 -2.95 15.27 6.59
C MET A 52 -2.84 14.45 5.32
N PHE A 53 -3.15 13.15 5.38
CA PHE A 53 -3.12 12.26 4.21
C PHE A 53 -4.11 12.71 3.13
N ALA A 54 -5.36 13.00 3.49
CA ALA A 54 -6.38 13.46 2.56
C ALA A 54 -6.04 14.82 1.93
N GLN A 55 -5.43 15.72 2.71
CA GLN A 55 -4.98 17.02 2.21
C GLN A 55 -3.84 16.86 1.19
N ASN A 56 -2.84 16.04 1.49
CA ASN A 56 -1.77 15.72 0.55
C ASN A 56 -2.29 15.11 -0.74
N GLN A 57 -3.24 14.17 -0.63
CA GLN A 57 -3.86 13.53 -1.80
C GLN A 57 -4.60 14.55 -2.69
N ARG A 58 -5.28 15.53 -2.09
CA ARG A 58 -5.93 16.63 -2.83
C ARG A 58 -4.91 17.52 -3.54
N VAL A 59 -3.81 17.86 -2.87
CA VAL A 59 -2.75 18.68 -3.47
C VAL A 59 -2.09 17.92 -4.63
N GLU A 60 -1.78 16.64 -4.46
CA GLU A 60 -1.23 15.82 -5.55
C GLU A 60 -2.19 15.68 -6.73
N ALA A 61 -3.48 15.47 -6.47
CA ALA A 61 -4.49 15.43 -7.52
C ALA A 61 -4.56 16.77 -8.28
N TYR A 62 -4.58 17.89 -7.55
CA TYR A 62 -4.60 19.23 -8.14
C TYR A 62 -3.35 19.52 -8.98
N ILE A 63 -2.16 19.19 -8.46
CA ILE A 63 -0.90 19.29 -9.22
C ILE A 63 -0.95 18.37 -10.45
N GLY A 64 -1.46 17.14 -10.31
CA GLY A 64 -1.61 16.20 -11.41
C GLY A 64 -2.51 16.74 -12.52
N ASP A 65 -3.61 17.39 -12.16
CA ASP A 65 -4.54 17.98 -13.13
C ASP A 65 -3.95 19.23 -13.81
N LEU A 66 -3.26 20.09 -13.06
CA LEU A 66 -2.50 21.20 -13.64
C LEU A 66 -1.40 20.70 -14.59
N ARG A 67 -0.73 19.59 -14.24
CA ARG A 67 0.29 18.97 -15.08
C ARG A 67 -0.27 18.40 -16.38
N LYS A 68 -1.50 17.86 -16.37
CA LYS A 68 -2.20 17.40 -17.58
C LYS A 68 -2.65 18.56 -18.47
N GLY A 69 -3.05 19.68 -17.86
CA GLY A 69 -3.47 20.88 -18.57
C GLY A 69 -2.31 21.71 -19.14
N ALA A 70 -1.09 21.49 -18.68
CA ALA A 70 0.11 22.18 -19.14
C ALA A 70 0.92 21.33 -20.14
N LYS A 71 1.49 21.98 -21.16
CA LYS A 71 2.50 21.36 -22.04
C LYS A 71 3.80 21.20 -21.25
N ILE A 72 4.00 20.05 -20.61
CA ILE A 72 5.23 19.76 -19.85
C ILE A 72 6.24 19.09 -20.77
N ASP A 73 7.23 19.86 -21.19
CA ASP A 73 8.41 19.37 -21.90
C ASP A 73 9.45 18.90 -20.86
N VAL A 74 9.34 17.65 -20.42
CA VAL A 74 10.36 17.04 -19.55
C VAL A 74 11.56 16.70 -20.42
N LYS A 75 12.50 17.64 -20.60
CA LYS A 75 13.87 17.28 -20.99
C LYS A 75 14.43 16.40 -19.90
N LYS A 76 14.37 15.09 -20.12
CA LYS A 76 14.89 14.03 -19.26
C LYS A 76 16.38 14.33 -18.98
N ALA A 77 16.67 14.97 -17.86
CA ALA A 77 18.03 15.00 -17.35
C ALA A 77 18.39 13.56 -17.00
N ALA A 78 19.28 12.99 -17.78
CA ALA A 78 19.80 11.65 -17.61
C ALA A 78 20.31 11.48 -16.18
N ALA A 79 19.79 10.49 -15.46
CA ALA A 79 20.40 10.01 -14.24
C ALA A 79 21.76 9.40 -14.63
N LYS A 80 22.82 9.93 -14.02
CA LYS A 80 24.13 9.29 -13.94
C LYS A 80 24.19 8.46 -12.68
#